data_AF-A0A7W8MRS0-F1
#
_entry.id   AF-A0A7W8MRS0-F1
#
_cell.length_a   1.000
_cell.length_b   1.000
_cell.length_c   1.000
_cell.angle_alpha   90.00
_cell.angle_beta   90.00
_cell.angle_gamma   90.00
#
_symmetry.space_group_name_H-M   'P 1'
#
loop_
_entity.id
_entity.type
_entity.pdbx_description
1 polymer ?
#
loop_
_entity_poly.entity_id
_entity_poly.type
_entity_poly.pdbx_seq_one_letter_code
_entity_poly.pdbx_strand_id
1 'polypeptide(L)'
;MEINRLQHIAVEKSRLHMPIIFGFDVIHGYRTVFPVPLAMASSWDPSVEEQAQHLAAQDARAAGIDWTFTPMVDIARDARWGRIVEGAGEDPVLGSAMAQAQVRGFQGSKLGQDSVLVTVKHFAGYGAADGGRDYDSSYVPEELLRNVYLVPFHAAVQAGAGGIMSAIWT
;
A
#
# COMPACT_ATOMS: atom_id res chain seq x y z
N MET A 1 -12.15 -22.67 5.04
CA MET A 1 -12.12 -21.63 3.98
C MET A 1 -11.07 -22.01 2.95
N GLU A 2 -11.25 -21.60 1.70
CA GLU A 2 -10.43 -22.02 0.55
C GLU A 2 -8.91 -21.80 0.74
N ILE A 3 -8.50 -20.71 1.40
CA ILE A 3 -7.09 -20.43 1.73
C ILE A 3 -6.45 -21.57 2.54
N ASN A 4 -7.11 -22.06 3.59
CA ASN A 4 -6.59 -23.18 4.38
C ASN A 4 -6.46 -24.44 3.53
N ARG A 5 -7.43 -24.71 2.64
CA ARG A 5 -7.39 -25.87 1.74
C ARG A 5 -6.15 -25.80 0.82
N LEU A 6 -5.89 -24.62 0.24
CA LEU A 6 -4.73 -24.39 -0.61
C LEU A 6 -3.42 -24.49 0.18
N GLN A 7 -3.37 -23.93 1.39
CA GLN A 7 -2.18 -24.01 2.24
C GLN A 7 -1.88 -25.45 2.67
N HIS A 8 -2.89 -26.25 3.02
CA HIS A 8 -2.72 -27.69 3.28
C HIS A 8 -2.17 -28.42 2.05
N ILE A 9 -2.63 -28.10 0.84
CA ILE A 9 -2.07 -28.70 -0.38
C ILE A 9 -0.59 -28.33 -0.54
N ALA A 10 -0.22 -27.06 -0.34
CA ALA A 10 1.16 -26.61 -0.48
C ALA A 10 2.09 -27.29 0.54
N VAL A 11 1.68 -27.33 1.81
CA VAL A 11 2.50 -27.86 2.90
C VAL A 11 2.49 -29.38 2.94
N GLU A 12 1.40 -30.07 2.61
CA GLU A 12 1.30 -31.53 2.76
C GLU A 12 1.60 -32.30 1.46
N LYS A 13 1.38 -31.69 0.29
CA LYS A 13 1.43 -32.41 -1.00
C LYS A 13 2.54 -31.95 -1.95
N SER A 14 3.19 -30.81 -1.70
CA SER A 14 4.34 -30.39 -2.52
C SER A 14 5.63 -31.07 -2.07
N ARG A 15 6.59 -31.27 -2.99
CA ARG A 15 7.88 -31.93 -2.71
C ARG A 15 8.69 -31.27 -1.58
N LEU A 16 8.60 -29.94 -1.47
CA LEU A 16 9.39 -29.13 -0.54
C LEU A 16 8.59 -28.61 0.64
N HIS A 17 7.27 -28.82 0.67
CA HIS A 17 6.41 -28.39 1.78
C HIS A 17 6.48 -26.88 2.08
N MET A 18 6.83 -26.05 1.08
CA MET A 18 6.93 -24.60 1.27
C MET A 18 5.53 -23.98 1.35
N PRO A 19 5.25 -23.13 2.35
CA PRO A 19 3.97 -22.44 2.46
C PRO A 19 3.80 -21.37 1.39
N ILE A 20 2.55 -21.07 1.06
CA ILE A 20 2.15 -19.96 0.20
C ILE A 20 1.92 -18.71 1.06
N ILE A 21 2.30 -17.55 0.53
CA ILE A 21 1.89 -16.23 1.05
C ILE A 21 0.64 -15.80 0.31
N PHE A 22 -0.44 -15.51 1.03
CA PHE A 22 -1.69 -15.07 0.42
C PHE A 22 -1.79 -13.54 0.41
N GLY A 23 -1.80 -12.98 -0.80
CA GLY A 23 -1.85 -11.54 -1.06
C GLY A 23 -3.26 -11.05 -1.42
N PHE A 24 -3.64 -9.86 -0.96
CA PHE A 24 -4.89 -9.19 -1.38
C PHE A 24 -4.79 -7.65 -1.31
N ASP A 25 -5.50 -6.94 -2.19
CA ASP A 25 -5.65 -5.48 -2.10
C ASP A 25 -6.58 -5.11 -0.94
N VAL A 26 -5.99 -4.83 0.24
CA VAL A 26 -6.69 -4.33 1.43
C VAL A 26 -6.32 -2.85 1.54
N ILE A 27 -7.02 -2.00 0.80
CA ILE A 27 -6.60 -0.60 0.57
C ILE A 27 -7.10 0.33 1.67
N HIS A 28 -8.40 0.27 1.98
CA HIS A 28 -9.06 1.12 2.97
C HIS A 28 -10.05 0.30 3.81
N GLY A 29 -9.64 -0.90 4.20
CA GLY A 29 -10.47 -1.87 4.91
C GLY A 29 -10.63 -3.20 4.17
N TYR A 30 -11.11 -4.21 4.89
CA TYR A 30 -11.36 -5.55 4.35
C TYR A 30 -12.85 -5.93 4.43
N ARG A 31 -13.40 -6.10 5.65
CA ARG A 31 -14.85 -6.26 5.85
C ARG A 31 -15.48 -4.97 6.29
N THR A 32 -14.90 -4.32 7.29
CA THR A 32 -15.21 -2.93 7.59
C THR A 32 -14.47 -2.04 6.60
N VAL A 33 -15.21 -1.15 5.93
CA VAL A 33 -14.69 -0.27 4.89
C VAL A 33 -14.63 1.16 5.42
N PHE A 34 -13.45 1.75 5.36
CA PHE A 34 -13.17 3.14 5.73
C PHE A 34 -13.27 4.06 4.50
N PRO A 35 -13.24 5.39 4.66
CA PRO A 35 -13.06 6.30 3.53
C PRO A 35 -11.85 5.91 2.68
N VAL A 36 -11.91 6.19 1.39
CA VAL A 36 -10.78 5.98 0.47
C VAL A 36 -9.53 6.75 0.94
N PRO A 37 -8.30 6.33 0.59
CA PRO A 37 -7.08 6.94 1.11
C PRO A 37 -6.99 8.45 0.93
N LEU A 38 -7.45 9.00 -0.20
CA LEU A 38 -7.47 10.44 -0.43
C LEU A 38 -8.38 11.18 0.56
N ALA A 39 -9.52 10.58 0.92
CA ALA A 39 -10.43 11.12 1.91
C ALA A 39 -9.86 10.97 3.33
N MET A 40 -9.18 9.86 3.62
CA MET A 40 -8.49 9.68 4.90
C MET A 40 -7.37 10.71 5.09
N ALA A 41 -6.59 11.00 4.05
CA ALA A 41 -5.56 12.03 4.08
C ALA A 41 -6.12 13.43 4.41
N SER A 42 -7.39 13.69 4.05
CA SER A 42 -8.09 14.94 4.37
C SER A 42 -8.42 15.09 5.86
N SER A 43 -8.21 14.07 6.69
CA SER A 43 -8.23 14.21 8.15
C SER A 43 -7.04 14.98 8.70
N TRP A 44 -5.93 15.02 7.96
CA TRP A 44 -4.62 15.52 8.42
C TRP A 44 -4.10 14.85 9.70
N ASP A 45 -4.64 13.68 10.04
CA ASP A 45 -4.32 12.95 11.26
C ASP A 45 -3.82 11.52 10.94
N PRO A 46 -2.50 11.31 10.87
CA PRO A 46 -1.93 9.99 10.64
C PRO A 46 -2.31 8.95 11.70
N SER A 47 -2.72 9.36 12.91
CA SER A 47 -3.14 8.41 13.95
C SER A 47 -4.48 7.75 13.62
N VAL A 48 -5.36 8.46 12.91
CA VAL A 48 -6.64 7.92 12.42
C VAL A 48 -6.39 6.88 11.32
N GLU A 49 -5.47 7.17 10.40
CA GLU A 49 -5.05 6.24 9.35
C GLU A 49 -4.43 4.97 9.95
N GLU A 50 -3.52 5.11 10.92
CA GLU A 50 -2.86 3.98 11.57
C GLU A 50 -3.87 3.05 12.27
N GLN A 51 -4.87 3.61 12.96
CA GLN A 51 -5.94 2.85 13.60
C GLN A 51 -6.85 2.14 12.59
N ALA A 52 -7.23 2.82 11.51
CA ALA A 52 -8.05 2.23 10.45
C ALA A 52 -7.35 1.04 9.80
N GLN A 53 -6.06 1.18 9.48
CA GLN A 53 -5.28 0.09 8.89
C GLN A 53 -4.99 -1.04 9.88
N HIS A 54 -4.86 -0.75 11.18
CA HIS A 54 -4.77 -1.79 12.19
C HIS A 54 -6.02 -2.68 12.23
N LEU A 55 -7.21 -2.07 12.17
CA LEU A 55 -8.47 -2.83 12.07
C LEU A 55 -8.57 -3.61 10.76
N ALA A 56 -8.16 -3.01 9.64
CA ALA A 56 -8.12 -3.70 8.36
C ALA A 56 -7.17 -4.91 8.36
N ALA A 57 -6.03 -4.80 9.05
CA ALA A 57 -5.08 -5.89 9.23
C ALA A 57 -5.70 -7.07 10.00
N GLN A 58 -6.38 -6.80 11.11
CA GLN A 58 -7.06 -7.82 11.91
C GLN A 58 -8.12 -8.57 11.10
N ASP A 59 -8.96 -7.83 10.37
CA ASP A 59 -9.98 -8.39 9.48
C ASP A 59 -9.36 -9.27 8.37
N ALA A 60 -8.28 -8.79 7.74
CA ALA A 60 -7.58 -9.51 6.68
C ALA A 60 -6.87 -10.77 7.21
N ARG A 61 -6.22 -10.69 8.37
CA ARG A 61 -5.61 -11.84 9.06
C ARG A 61 -6.64 -12.90 9.42
N ALA A 62 -7.80 -12.50 9.94
CA ALA A 62 -8.88 -13.44 10.25
C ALA A 62 -9.40 -14.19 9.01
N ALA A 63 -9.23 -13.62 7.82
CA ALA A 63 -9.54 -14.27 6.55
C ALA A 63 -8.37 -15.08 5.94
N GLY A 64 -7.19 -15.06 6.55
CA GLY A 64 -6.00 -15.79 6.08
C GLY A 64 -5.14 -15.02 5.08
N ILE A 65 -5.26 -13.69 5.00
CA ILE A 65 -4.40 -12.85 4.17
C ILE A 65 -3.13 -12.50 4.95
N ASP A 66 -1.95 -12.80 4.39
CA ASP A 66 -0.65 -12.55 5.02
C ASP A 66 0.04 -11.31 4.46
N TRP A 67 -0.37 -10.87 3.27
CA TRP A 67 0.29 -9.82 2.50
C TRP A 67 -0.73 -8.90 1.83
N THR A 68 -0.49 -7.60 1.84
CA THR A 68 -1.34 -6.62 1.17
C THR A 68 -0.57 -5.65 0.29
N PHE A 69 -1.22 -5.22 -0.79
CA PHE A 69 -0.68 -4.32 -1.79
C PHE A 69 -1.07 -2.86 -1.48
N THR A 70 -0.63 -2.37 -0.33
CA THR A 70 -0.85 -1.01 0.19
C THR A 70 0.39 -0.62 1.01
N PRO A 71 0.68 0.67 1.29
CA PRO A 71 0.02 1.87 0.81
C PRO A 71 0.31 2.17 -0.66
N MET A 72 -0.66 2.77 -1.36
CA MET A 72 -0.38 3.51 -2.58
C MET A 72 0.05 4.93 -2.19
N VAL A 73 1.25 5.34 -2.58
CA VAL A 73 1.90 6.58 -2.11
C VAL A 73 2.34 7.48 -3.26
N ASP A 74 1.79 7.26 -4.46
CA ASP A 74 2.09 8.07 -5.62
C ASP A 74 1.60 9.51 -5.38
N ILE A 75 2.51 10.47 -5.51
CA ILE A 75 2.14 11.88 -5.57
C ILE A 75 1.42 12.12 -6.90
N ALA A 76 0.23 12.72 -6.84
CA ALA A 76 -0.55 13.06 -8.01
C ALA A 76 -0.91 14.55 -8.01
N ARG A 77 -0.67 15.20 -9.15
CA ARG A 77 -0.98 16.63 -9.37
C ARG A 77 -1.93 16.84 -10.56
N ASP A 78 -2.49 15.75 -11.06
CA ASP A 78 -3.45 15.74 -12.15
C ASP A 78 -4.73 15.05 -11.69
N ALA A 79 -5.76 15.84 -11.41
CA ALA A 79 -7.04 15.33 -10.93
C ALA A 79 -7.80 14.47 -11.96
N ARG A 80 -7.34 14.42 -13.22
CA ARG A 80 -7.90 13.52 -14.25
C ARG A 80 -7.50 12.06 -13.99
N TRP A 81 -6.38 11.84 -13.31
CA TRP A 81 -5.88 10.50 -13.02
C TRP A 81 -6.72 9.85 -11.92
N GLY A 82 -7.57 8.89 -12.30
CA GLY A 82 -8.56 8.29 -11.41
C GLY A 82 -7.96 7.63 -10.16
N ARG A 83 -6.69 7.21 -10.21
CA ARG A 83 -6.00 6.57 -9.09
C ARG A 83 -5.52 7.53 -8.01
N ILE A 84 -5.69 8.85 -8.19
CA ILE A 84 -5.47 9.83 -7.11
C ILE A 84 -6.28 9.50 -5.85
N VAL A 85 -7.42 8.82 -6.02
CA VAL A 85 -8.29 8.34 -4.93
C VAL A 85 -7.61 7.36 -3.99
N GLU A 86 -6.60 6.62 -4.48
CA GLU A 86 -5.84 5.61 -3.73
C GLU A 86 -4.65 6.19 -2.96
N GLY A 87 -4.25 7.43 -3.25
CA GLY A 87 -3.11 8.09 -2.64
C GLY A 87 -3.48 9.13 -1.58
N ALA A 88 -2.50 9.91 -1.15
CA ALA A 88 -2.64 10.95 -0.12
C ALA A 88 -2.56 12.38 -0.67
N GLY A 89 -2.83 12.56 -1.98
CA GLY A 89 -2.83 13.85 -2.65
C GLY A 89 -1.48 14.27 -3.23
N GLU A 90 -1.21 15.57 -3.19
CA GLU A 90 -0.11 16.20 -3.95
C GLU A 90 1.15 16.54 -3.13
N ASP A 91 1.07 16.46 -1.79
CA ASP A 91 2.10 16.94 -0.88
C ASP A 91 3.00 15.79 -0.35
N PRO A 92 4.32 15.87 -0.55
CA PRO A 92 5.26 14.86 -0.06
C PRO A 92 5.31 14.69 1.46
N VAL A 93 5.04 15.74 2.23
CA VAL A 93 5.13 15.71 3.70
C VAL A 93 3.94 14.97 4.28
N LEU A 94 2.72 15.36 3.90
CA LEU A 94 1.49 14.67 4.28
C LEU A 94 1.50 13.22 3.75
N GLY A 95 1.88 13.03 2.49
CA GLY A 95 1.99 11.71 1.88
C GLY A 95 2.94 10.79 2.64
N SER A 96 4.08 11.31 3.10
CA SER A 96 5.02 10.56 3.94
C SER A 96 4.44 10.20 5.31
N ALA A 97 3.77 11.14 5.97
CA ALA A 97 3.17 10.89 7.28
C ALA A 97 2.07 9.81 7.21
N MET A 98 1.21 9.88 6.19
CA MET A 98 0.17 8.89 5.92
C MET A 98 0.76 7.53 5.52
N ALA A 99 1.80 7.51 4.68
CA ALA A 99 2.48 6.28 4.30
C ALA A 99 3.05 5.53 5.51
N GLN A 100 3.73 6.24 6.41
CA GLN A 100 4.26 5.63 7.62
C GLN A 100 3.17 5.09 8.55
N ALA A 101 2.05 5.83 8.69
CA ALA A 101 0.90 5.41 9.47
C ALA A 101 0.28 4.11 8.91
N GLN A 102 0.09 4.02 7.60
CA GLN A 102 -0.42 2.80 6.96
C GLN A 102 0.51 1.59 7.19
N VAL A 103 1.82 1.79 7.00
CA VAL A 103 2.81 0.73 7.24
C VAL A 103 2.77 0.24 8.69
N ARG A 104 2.74 1.15 9.67
CA ARG A 104 2.66 0.79 11.09
C ARG A 104 1.33 0.15 11.46
N GLY A 105 0.21 0.60 10.90
CA GLY A 105 -1.11 0.04 11.16
C GLY A 105 -1.18 -1.44 10.79
N PHE A 106 -0.68 -1.80 9.60
CA PHE A 106 -0.68 -3.19 9.14
C PHE A 106 0.39 -4.07 9.79
N GLN A 107 1.63 -3.58 9.91
CA GLN A 107 2.75 -4.42 10.33
C GLN A 107 3.02 -4.40 11.84
N GLY A 108 2.55 -3.35 12.54
CA GLY A 108 2.98 -3.04 13.90
C GLY A 108 4.47 -2.72 13.98
N SER A 109 5.05 -2.84 15.17
CA SER A 109 6.51 -2.67 15.38
C SER A 109 7.33 -3.84 14.85
N LYS A 110 6.71 -5.01 14.67
CA LYS A 110 7.30 -6.23 14.13
C LYS A 110 6.20 -7.13 13.58
N LEU A 111 6.46 -7.77 12.44
CA LEU A 111 5.57 -8.78 11.87
C LEU A 111 5.33 -9.91 12.87
N GLY A 112 4.06 -10.12 13.19
CA GLY A 112 3.57 -11.17 14.09
C GLY A 112 2.28 -11.80 13.56
N GLN A 113 1.56 -12.47 14.47
CA GLN A 113 0.36 -13.24 14.12
C GLN A 113 -0.78 -12.36 13.59
N ASP A 114 -0.90 -11.14 14.14
CA ASP A 114 -1.93 -10.17 13.81
C ASP A 114 -1.48 -9.12 12.77
N SER A 115 -0.25 -9.27 12.24
CA SER A 115 0.32 -8.34 11.26
C SER A 115 0.14 -8.84 9.83
N VAL A 116 -0.14 -7.93 8.91
CA VAL A 116 -0.13 -8.19 7.46
C VAL A 116 1.10 -7.50 6.86
N LEU A 117 1.89 -8.22 6.07
CA LEU A 117 3.01 -7.61 5.33
C LEU A 117 2.47 -6.56 4.36
N VAL A 118 3.12 -5.40 4.26
CA VAL A 118 2.73 -4.35 3.31
C VAL A 118 3.69 -4.25 2.14
N THR A 119 3.15 -3.92 0.97
CA THR A 119 3.92 -3.56 -0.23
C THR A 119 3.55 -2.17 -0.68
N VAL A 120 4.51 -1.24 -0.53
CA VAL A 120 4.32 0.14 -1.00
C VAL A 120 4.31 0.19 -2.53
N LYS A 121 3.39 0.98 -3.10
CA LYS A 121 3.17 1.07 -4.55
C LYS A 121 2.86 2.51 -5.00
N HIS A 122 3.05 2.88 -6.27
CA HIS A 122 3.68 2.10 -7.34
C HIS A 122 5.03 2.73 -7.69
N PHE A 123 6.12 2.03 -7.43
CA PHE A 123 7.46 2.60 -7.50
C PHE A 123 7.94 2.73 -8.96
N ALA A 124 8.17 3.92 -9.52
CA ALA A 124 7.90 5.25 -8.96
C ALA A 124 7.64 6.31 -10.04
N GLY A 125 6.72 7.25 -9.79
CA GLY A 125 6.38 8.33 -10.74
C GLY A 125 5.04 8.14 -11.45
N TYR A 126 4.30 7.09 -11.11
CA TYR A 126 3.06 6.72 -11.77
C TYR A 126 1.98 7.80 -11.72
N GLY A 127 1.90 8.58 -10.63
CA GLY A 127 0.98 9.71 -10.51
C GLY A 127 1.33 10.94 -11.36
N ALA A 128 2.41 10.89 -12.14
CA ALA A 128 2.79 11.90 -13.14
C ALA A 128 2.53 11.42 -14.58
N ALA A 129 1.53 10.54 -14.77
CA ALA A 129 1.14 10.10 -16.11
C ALA A 129 0.63 11.27 -16.97
N ASP A 130 1.09 11.33 -18.22
CA ASP A 130 0.76 12.39 -19.16
C ASP A 130 -0.76 12.50 -19.39
N GLY A 131 -1.25 13.74 -19.33
CA GLY A 131 -2.67 14.04 -19.48
C GLY A 131 -3.57 13.44 -18.38
N GLY A 132 -2.99 12.90 -17.30
CA GLY A 132 -3.70 12.18 -16.26
C GLY A 132 -4.36 10.89 -16.78
N ARG A 133 -3.90 10.37 -17.92
CA ARG A 133 -4.40 9.12 -18.49
C ARG A 133 -3.69 7.95 -17.83
N ASP A 134 -4.46 7.05 -17.26
CA ASP A 134 -3.87 5.90 -16.56
C ASP A 134 -3.01 5.06 -17.51
N TYR A 135 -1.87 4.58 -17.00
CA TYR A 135 -0.82 3.83 -17.73
C TYR A 135 -0.06 4.58 -18.83
N ASP A 136 -0.35 5.86 -19.06
CA ASP A 136 0.37 6.64 -20.06
C ASP A 136 1.83 6.87 -19.67
N SER A 137 2.62 7.40 -20.60
CA SER A 137 3.99 7.78 -20.34
C SER A 137 4.09 8.74 -19.16
N SER A 138 5.16 8.60 -18.38
CA SER A 138 5.50 9.53 -17.31
C SER A 138 6.93 10.00 -17.48
N TYR A 139 7.11 11.32 -17.56
CA TYR A 139 8.41 11.95 -17.59
C TYR A 139 8.60 12.81 -16.34
N VAL A 140 9.43 12.33 -15.42
CA VAL A 140 9.75 13.04 -14.17
C VAL A 140 11.24 13.35 -14.17
N PRO A 141 11.64 14.64 -14.24
CA PRO A 141 13.04 15.05 -14.09
C PRO A 141 13.61 14.55 -12.76
N GLU A 142 14.90 14.22 -12.74
CA GLU A 142 15.58 13.63 -11.58
C GLU A 142 15.42 14.47 -10.30
N GLU A 143 15.49 15.79 -10.42
CA GLU A 143 15.31 16.71 -9.29
C GLU A 143 13.89 16.61 -8.73
N LEU A 144 12.89 16.53 -9.59
CA LEU A 144 11.50 16.41 -9.17
C LEU A 144 11.22 15.02 -8.61
N LEU A 145 11.78 13.98 -9.22
CA LEU A 145 11.66 12.60 -8.76
C LEU A 145 12.17 12.47 -7.32
N ARG A 146 13.36 13.01 -7.03
CA ARG A 146 13.98 12.92 -5.70
C ARG A 146 13.32 13.80 -4.64
N ASN A 147 12.92 15.02 -5.00
CA ASN A 147 12.41 15.99 -4.02
C ASN A 147 10.90 15.88 -3.79
N VAL A 148 10.16 15.19 -4.67
CA VAL A 148 8.70 15.10 -4.59
C VAL A 148 8.24 13.64 -4.62
N TYR A 149 8.47 12.93 -5.72
CA TYR A 149 7.80 11.66 -5.98
C TYR A 149 8.35 10.48 -5.17
N LEU A 150 9.64 10.45 -4.87
CA LEU A 150 10.27 9.38 -4.09
C LEU A 150 10.15 9.55 -2.57
N VAL A 151 9.76 10.75 -2.11
CA VAL A 151 9.77 11.08 -0.68
C VAL A 151 8.79 10.20 0.13
N PRO A 152 7.54 9.97 -0.31
CA PRO A 152 6.64 9.04 0.39
C PRO A 152 7.10 7.57 0.36
N PHE A 153 7.73 7.13 -0.74
CA PHE A 153 8.31 5.78 -0.82
C PHE A 153 9.44 5.60 0.18
N HIS A 154 10.34 6.59 0.27
CA HIS A 154 11.41 6.59 1.26
C HIS A 154 10.86 6.50 2.68
N ALA A 155 9.81 7.28 2.99
CA ALA A 155 9.15 7.24 4.29
C ALA A 155 8.52 5.86 4.59
N ALA A 156 7.86 5.22 3.62
CA ALA A 156 7.30 3.88 3.78
C ALA A 156 8.39 2.83 4.06
N VAL A 157 9.51 2.90 3.34
CA VAL A 157 10.66 2.01 3.55
C VAL A 157 11.28 2.22 4.94
N GLN A 158 11.43 3.47 5.39
CA GLN A 158 11.91 3.78 6.74
C GLN A 158 10.97 3.29 7.84
N ALA A 159 9.65 3.28 7.59
CA ALA A 159 8.67 2.67 8.50
C ALA A 159 8.69 1.12 8.47
N GLY A 160 9.49 0.51 7.60
CA GLY A 160 9.70 -0.93 7.56
C GLY A 160 8.82 -1.69 6.57
N ALA A 161 8.28 -1.03 5.53
CA ALA A 161 7.48 -1.70 4.50
C ALA A 161 8.18 -2.96 3.97
N GLY A 162 7.46 -4.08 3.94
CA GLY A 162 8.01 -5.40 3.63
C GLY A 162 8.28 -5.66 2.15
N GLY A 163 7.67 -4.88 1.25
CA GLY A 163 7.87 -4.99 -0.19
C GLY A 163 7.66 -3.67 -0.92
N ILE A 164 8.07 -3.65 -2.19
CA ILE A 164 7.86 -2.55 -3.13
C ILE A 164 7.28 -3.15 -4.41
N MET A 165 6.20 -2.55 -4.93
CA MET A 165 5.61 -2.93 -6.22
C MET A 165 6.02 -1.92 -7.28
N SER A 166 6.56 -2.40 -8.40
CA SER A 166 6.90 -1.55 -9.55
C SER A 166 5.66 -0.91 -10.15
N ALA A 167 5.80 0.32 -10.59
CA ALA A 167 4.80 0.98 -11.40
C ALA A 167 4.76 0.50 -12.85
N ILE A 168 3.66 0.89 -13.50
CA ILE A 168 3.36 0.56 -14.88
C ILE A 168 3.16 1.90 -15.60
N TRP A 169 4.12 2.28 -16.43
CA TRP A 169 3.97 3.32 -17.45
C TRP A 169 4.70 2.84 -18.72
N THR A 170 4.18 3.24 -19.89
CA THR A 170 4.77 2.90 -21.20
C THR A 170 5.80 3.91 -21.67
#